data_AF-A0A0P0F4M1-F1
#
_entry.id   AF-A0A0P0F4M1-F1
#
_cell.length_a   1.000
_cell.length_b   1.000
_cell.length_c   1.000
_cell.angle_alpha   90.00
_cell.angle_beta   90.00
_cell.angle_gamma   90.00
#
_symmetry.space_group_name_H-M   'P 1'
#
loop_
_entity.id
_entity.type
_entity.pdbx_description
1 polymer ?
#
loop_
_entity_poly.entity_id
_entity_poly.type
_entity_poly.pdbx_seq_one_letter_code
_entity_poly.pdbx_strand_id
1 'polypeptide(L)'
;MKNLKKYVGVLMLLTLLVGFTSCEDDETIFDHIVGRTWVGDLGFWVDNSPVESGITFKSNGFGVDEQWYYDWDRVAAVLDVRWWIEDGDLFLDYGNGYPLLILADVYVEGRYLTGRLYSNNIDQGTVTLEMSN
;
A
#
# COMPACT_ATOMS: atom_id res chain seq x y z
N MET A 1 -4.81 -1.51 53.64
CA MET A 1 -4.57 -1.92 52.24
C MET A 1 -5.76 -2.68 51.61
N LYS A 2 -7.01 -2.22 51.79
CA LYS A 2 -8.21 -2.94 51.29
C LYS A 2 -8.67 -2.50 49.89
N ASN A 3 -8.23 -1.33 49.42
CA ASN A 3 -8.67 -0.76 48.14
C ASN A 3 -7.68 -0.98 46.98
N LEU A 4 -6.41 -1.29 47.25
CA LEU A 4 -5.39 -1.46 46.19
C LEU A 4 -5.67 -2.68 45.30
N LYS A 5 -6.18 -3.78 45.88
CA LYS A 5 -6.56 -4.99 45.14
C LYS A 5 -7.69 -4.74 44.12
N LYS A 6 -8.56 -3.75 44.36
CA LYS A 6 -9.71 -3.44 43.50
C LYS A 6 -9.29 -2.67 42.23
N TYR A 7 -8.24 -1.85 42.33
CA TYR A 7 -7.72 -1.08 41.19
C TYR A 7 -6.75 -1.87 40.32
N VAL A 8 -6.01 -2.84 40.89
CA VAL A 8 -5.10 -3.70 40.10
C VAL A 8 -5.88 -4.54 39.08
N GLY A 9 -7.06 -5.06 39.44
CA GLY A 9 -7.90 -5.81 38.50
C GLY A 9 -8.44 -4.96 37.35
N VAL A 10 -8.84 -3.71 37.64
CA VAL A 10 -9.29 -2.75 36.62
C VAL A 10 -8.13 -2.30 35.72
N LEU A 11 -6.93 -2.11 36.28
CA LEU A 11 -5.73 -1.80 35.51
C LEU A 11 -5.32 -2.94 34.57
N MET A 12 -5.39 -4.20 35.03
CA MET A 12 -5.11 -5.38 34.18
C MET A 12 -6.11 -5.52 33.03
N LEU A 13 -7.39 -5.25 33.28
CA LEU A 13 -8.43 -5.23 32.25
C LEU A 13 -8.18 -4.13 31.20
N LEU A 14 -7.69 -2.96 31.63
CA LEU A 14 -7.35 -1.87 30.72
C LEU A 14 -6.10 -2.19 29.87
N THR A 15 -5.10 -2.90 30.40
CA THR A 15 -3.93 -3.34 29.62
C THR A 15 -4.25 -4.43 28.60
N LEU A 16 -5.29 -5.25 28.83
CA LEU A 16 -5.74 -6.26 27.85
C LEU A 16 -6.46 -5.65 26.65
N LEU A 17 -7.12 -4.49 26.82
CA LEU A 17 -7.81 -3.79 25.72
C LEU A 17 -6.86 -3.10 24.74
N VAL A 18 -5.60 -2.87 25.12
CA VAL A 18 -4.57 -2.29 24.26
C VAL A 18 -3.76 -3.35 23.49
N GLY A 19 -4.06 -4.64 23.69
CA GLY A 19 -3.32 -5.77 23.12
C GLY A 19 -3.85 -6.31 21.79
N PHE A 20 -4.89 -5.70 21.22
CA PHE A 20 -5.51 -6.12 19.95
C PHE A 20 -5.43 -5.06 18.85
N THR A 21 -4.43 -4.19 18.90
CA THR A 21 -4.20 -3.21 17.81
C THR A 21 -3.20 -3.80 16.81
N SER A 22 -3.70 -4.16 15.63
CA SER A 22 -2.99 -4.17 14.34
C SER A 22 -2.01 -5.32 13.98
N CYS A 23 -2.26 -6.58 14.35
CA CYS A 23 -1.53 -7.70 13.72
C CYS A 23 -2.26 -8.36 12.53
N GLU A 24 -3.52 -8.01 12.26
CA GLU A 24 -4.24 -8.56 11.10
C GLU A 24 -4.08 -7.70 9.83
N ASP A 25 -3.76 -6.41 9.90
CA ASP A 25 -3.80 -5.55 8.70
C ASP A 25 -2.70 -5.89 7.69
N ASP A 26 -1.43 -6.03 8.12
CA ASP A 26 -0.33 -6.23 7.16
C ASP A 26 -0.39 -7.58 6.43
N GLU A 27 -0.64 -8.68 7.16
CA GLU A 27 -0.74 -10.02 6.56
C GLU A 27 -1.98 -10.14 5.66
N THR A 28 -3.10 -9.51 6.03
CA THR A 28 -4.31 -9.55 5.19
C THR A 28 -4.13 -8.75 3.91
N ILE A 29 -3.56 -7.53 3.98
CA ILE A 29 -3.28 -6.73 2.78
C ILE A 29 -2.34 -7.49 1.84
N PHE A 30 -1.28 -8.11 2.38
CA PHE A 30 -0.35 -8.92 1.59
C PHE A 30 -1.08 -10.01 0.77
N ASP A 31 -1.89 -10.83 1.44
CA ASP A 31 -2.64 -11.91 0.80
C ASP A 31 -3.67 -11.40 -0.23
N HIS A 32 -4.19 -10.18 0.00
CA HIS A 32 -5.13 -9.52 -0.91
C HIS A 32 -4.47 -8.94 -2.15
N ILE A 33 -3.23 -8.47 -2.12
CA ILE A 33 -2.62 -7.80 -3.28
C ILE A 33 -1.68 -8.69 -4.10
N VAL A 34 -1.07 -9.71 -3.49
CA VAL A 34 -0.09 -10.58 -4.14
C VAL A 34 -0.71 -11.42 -5.25
N GLY A 35 0.06 -11.61 -6.33
CA GLY A 35 -0.30 -12.44 -7.48
C GLY A 35 -1.35 -11.81 -8.40
N ARG A 36 -1.69 -10.54 -8.18
CA ARG A 36 -2.68 -9.77 -8.94
C ARG A 36 -2.02 -8.53 -9.54
N THR A 37 -2.61 -8.04 -10.62
CA THR A 37 -2.25 -6.74 -11.22
C THR A 37 -3.24 -5.69 -10.77
N TRP A 38 -2.74 -4.55 -10.30
CA TRP A 38 -3.51 -3.41 -9.84
C TRP A 38 -3.25 -2.23 -10.76
N VAL A 39 -4.30 -1.62 -11.29
CA VAL A 39 -4.24 -0.63 -12.36
C VAL A 39 -4.74 0.71 -11.86
N GLY A 40 -3.97 1.78 -12.06
CA GLY A 40 -4.41 3.14 -11.74
C GLY A 40 -3.25 4.14 -11.70
N ASP A 41 -3.58 5.39 -11.37
CA ASP A 41 -2.62 6.50 -11.41
C ASP A 41 -1.75 6.55 -10.14
N LEU A 42 -0.44 6.28 -10.29
CA LEU A 42 0.57 6.44 -9.25
C LEU A 42 1.41 7.72 -9.39
N GLY A 43 0.99 8.64 -10.27
CA GLY A 43 1.63 9.94 -10.48
C GLY A 43 2.83 9.92 -11.41
N PHE A 44 2.97 8.89 -12.25
CA PHE A 44 4.09 8.77 -13.20
C PHE A 44 3.89 9.60 -14.46
N TRP A 45 5.01 10.06 -15.01
CA TRP A 45 5.08 10.80 -16.26
C TRP A 45 6.17 10.23 -17.15
N VAL A 46 5.85 9.95 -18.41
CA VAL A 46 6.79 9.49 -19.44
C VAL A 46 6.63 10.39 -20.67
N ASP A 47 7.74 10.92 -21.19
CA ASP A 47 7.75 11.84 -22.34
C ASP A 47 6.75 13.01 -22.20
N ASN A 48 6.73 13.65 -21.03
CA ASN A 48 5.83 14.76 -20.67
C ASN A 48 4.33 14.43 -20.74
N SER A 49 3.95 13.15 -20.65
CA SER A 49 2.55 12.73 -20.56
C SER A 49 2.32 11.88 -19.29
N PRO A 50 1.17 12.01 -18.61
CA PRO A 50 0.85 11.14 -17.50
C PRO A 50 0.59 9.73 -18.02
N VAL A 51 0.94 8.74 -17.22
CA VAL A 51 0.77 7.32 -17.54
C VAL A 51 0.07 6.61 -16.40
N GLU A 52 -0.67 5.56 -16.74
CA GLU A 52 -1.34 4.69 -15.79
C GLU A 52 -0.44 3.52 -15.44
N SER A 53 -0.30 3.21 -14.15
CA SER A 53 0.47 2.08 -13.67
C SER A 53 -0.35 0.80 -13.72
N GLY A 54 0.31 -0.30 -14.07
CA GLY A 54 -0.21 -1.66 -14.05
C GLY A 54 0.72 -2.53 -13.21
N ILE A 55 0.62 -2.41 -11.89
CA ILE A 55 1.57 -3.02 -10.96
C ILE A 55 1.16 -4.43 -10.55
N THR A 56 2.07 -5.39 -10.73
CA THR A 56 1.90 -6.79 -10.34
C THR A 56 2.83 -7.14 -9.18
N PHE A 57 2.26 -7.44 -8.01
CA PHE A 57 3.01 -7.79 -6.80
C PHE A 57 3.34 -9.29 -6.73
N LYS A 58 4.63 -9.63 -6.62
CA LYS A 58 5.09 -11.01 -6.39
C LYS A 58 5.36 -11.21 -4.90
N SER A 59 5.13 -12.43 -4.41
CA SER A 59 5.26 -12.79 -2.98
C SER A 59 6.68 -12.67 -2.40
N ASN A 60 7.69 -12.42 -3.23
CA ASN A 60 9.09 -12.32 -2.81
C ASN A 60 9.56 -10.88 -2.55
N GLY A 61 8.64 -9.91 -2.42
CA GLY A 61 8.94 -8.49 -2.21
C GLY A 61 9.35 -7.75 -3.49
N PHE A 62 9.16 -8.36 -4.65
CA PHE A 62 9.38 -7.74 -5.96
C PHE A 62 8.07 -7.64 -6.73
N GLY A 63 8.04 -6.79 -7.73
CA GLY A 63 6.92 -6.62 -8.64
C GLY A 63 7.37 -6.07 -9.99
N VAL A 64 6.42 -5.91 -10.89
CA VAL A 64 6.62 -5.25 -12.18
C VAL A 64 5.49 -4.25 -12.35
N ASP A 65 5.81 -3.00 -12.69
CA ASP A 65 4.86 -1.97 -13.10
C ASP A 65 4.95 -1.78 -14.61
N GLU A 66 3.94 -2.25 -15.34
CA GLU A 66 3.79 -1.98 -16.76
C GLU A 66 2.95 -0.71 -16.94
N GLN A 67 3.61 0.38 -17.31
CA GLN A 67 3.01 1.69 -17.42
C GLN A 67 2.46 1.93 -18.82
N TRP A 68 1.23 2.40 -18.92
CA TRP A 68 0.54 2.64 -20.18
C TRP A 68 0.22 4.12 -20.37
N TYR A 69 0.30 4.60 -21.60
CA TYR A 69 -0.36 5.87 -21.91
C TYR A 69 -1.88 5.67 -21.82
N TYR A 70 -2.62 6.71 -21.39
CA TYR A 70 -4.09 6.66 -21.24
C TYR A 70 -4.86 6.43 -22.56
N ASP A 71 -4.18 6.46 -23.72
CA ASP A 71 -4.74 5.99 -24.99
C ASP A 71 -4.84 4.46 -25.07
N TRP A 72 -4.17 3.74 -24.15
CA TRP A 72 -4.09 2.28 -24.02
C TRP A 72 -3.61 1.57 -25.30
N ASP A 73 -2.96 2.31 -26.20
CA ASP A 73 -2.45 1.79 -27.47
C ASP A 73 -0.98 1.35 -27.35
N ARG A 74 -0.28 1.84 -26.33
CA ARG A 74 1.17 1.65 -26.16
C ARG A 74 1.61 1.64 -24.70
N VAL A 75 2.52 0.69 -24.42
CA VAL A 75 3.32 0.67 -23.19
C VAL A 75 4.28 1.84 -23.21
N ALA A 76 4.28 2.64 -22.14
CA ALA A 76 5.18 3.76 -21.92
C ALA A 76 6.49 3.31 -21.28
N ALA A 77 6.42 2.45 -20.26
CA ALA A 77 7.59 1.90 -19.57
C ALA A 77 7.26 0.57 -18.90
N VAL A 78 8.29 -0.22 -18.60
CA VAL A 78 8.19 -1.41 -17.74
C VAL A 78 9.23 -1.27 -16.66
N LEU A 79 8.80 -1.16 -15.41
CA LEU A 79 9.67 -0.89 -14.28
C LEU A 79 9.66 -2.09 -13.31
N ASP A 80 10.85 -2.49 -12.87
CA ASP A 80 10.98 -3.36 -11.71
C ASP A 80 10.74 -2.54 -10.44
N VAL A 81 10.00 -3.12 -9.49
CA VAL A 81 9.69 -2.47 -8.21
C VAL A 81 9.94 -3.42 -7.06
N ARG A 82 10.54 -2.91 -5.99
CA ARG A 82 10.57 -3.58 -4.69
C ARG A 82 9.44 -3.02 -3.84
N TRP A 83 8.78 -3.89 -3.09
CA TRP A 83 7.65 -3.48 -2.27
C TRP A 83 7.60 -4.23 -0.96
N TRP A 84 7.01 -3.59 0.04
CA TRP A 84 6.71 -4.17 1.34
C TRP A 84 5.54 -3.43 1.97
N ILE A 85 4.93 -4.04 2.97
CA ILE A 85 3.92 -3.43 3.82
C ILE A 85 4.54 -3.27 5.21
N GLU A 86 4.32 -2.13 5.83
CA GLU A 86 4.73 -1.85 7.21
C GLU A 86 3.68 -0.94 7.84
N ASP A 87 3.08 -1.40 8.95
CA ASP A 87 2.09 -0.63 9.71
C ASP A 87 0.88 -0.14 8.87
N GLY A 88 0.39 -0.97 7.95
CA GLY A 88 -0.74 -0.67 7.06
C GLY A 88 -0.39 0.17 5.82
N ASP A 89 0.86 0.58 5.66
CA ASP A 89 1.33 1.38 4.52
C ASP A 89 2.02 0.49 3.48
N LEU A 90 1.72 0.71 2.20
CA LEU A 90 2.38 0.03 1.07
C LEU A 90 3.50 0.90 0.50
N PHE A 91 4.72 0.38 0.55
CA PHE A 91 5.92 1.06 0.06
C PHE A 91 6.31 0.54 -1.31
N LEU A 92 6.63 1.44 -2.24
CA LEU A 92 7.08 1.12 -3.60
C LEU A 92 8.42 1.79 -3.89
N ASP A 93 9.46 0.97 -4.03
CA ASP A 93 10.85 1.38 -4.30
C ASP A 93 11.27 0.93 -5.70
N TYR A 94 11.27 1.86 -6.64
CA TYR A 94 11.72 1.69 -8.04
C TYR A 94 13.23 1.94 -8.22
N GLY A 95 13.99 2.09 -7.14
CA GLY A 95 15.42 2.36 -7.15
C GLY A 95 15.78 3.83 -7.40
N ASN A 96 17.08 4.09 -7.59
CA ASN A 96 17.69 5.44 -7.58
C ASN A 96 17.15 6.44 -8.62
N GLY A 97 16.33 6.02 -9.58
CA GLY A 97 15.72 6.89 -10.60
C GLY A 97 14.42 7.54 -10.16
N TYR A 98 13.83 7.10 -9.05
CA TYR A 98 12.48 7.45 -8.64
C TYR A 98 12.40 7.75 -7.14
N PRO A 99 11.46 8.59 -6.71
CA PRO A 99 11.16 8.75 -5.29
C PRO A 99 10.60 7.44 -4.72
N LEU A 100 10.81 7.22 -3.42
CA LEU A 100 10.02 6.24 -2.68
C LEU A 100 8.55 6.70 -2.70
N LEU A 101 7.67 5.84 -3.21
CA LEU A 101 6.23 6.06 -3.11
C LEU A 101 5.68 5.30 -1.91
N ILE A 102 4.75 5.93 -1.21
CA ILE A 102 4.06 5.35 -0.07
C ILE A 102 2.57 5.51 -0.34
N LEU A 103 1.83 4.41 -0.38
CA LEU A 103 0.38 4.46 -0.24
C LEU A 103 0.11 4.25 1.24
N ALA A 104 -0.32 5.30 1.93
CA ALA A 104 -0.61 5.26 3.34
C ALA A 104 -2.06 4.82 3.62
N ASP A 105 -2.28 4.21 4.77
CA ASP A 105 -3.59 3.74 5.25
C ASP A 105 -4.28 2.85 4.20
N VAL A 106 -3.57 1.84 3.70
CA VAL A 106 -4.02 1.01 2.59
C VAL A 106 -5.16 0.10 3.03
N TYR A 107 -6.19 0.03 2.20
CA TYR A 107 -7.26 -0.96 2.35
C TYR A 107 -7.69 -1.51 1.00
N VAL A 108 -8.15 -2.76 1.02
CA VAL A 108 -8.71 -3.45 -0.14
C VAL A 108 -10.20 -3.68 0.06
N GLU A 109 -11.01 -3.14 -0.85
CA GLU A 109 -12.46 -3.39 -0.91
C GLU A 109 -12.82 -4.04 -2.24
N GLY A 110 -13.03 -5.36 -2.22
CA GLY A 110 -13.37 -6.13 -3.41
C GLY A 110 -12.25 -6.10 -4.45
N ARG A 111 -12.43 -5.34 -5.54
CA ARG A 111 -11.46 -5.17 -6.62
C ARG A 111 -10.70 -3.86 -6.55
N TYR A 112 -10.82 -3.10 -5.45
CA TYR A 112 -10.23 -1.78 -5.32
C TYR A 112 -9.23 -1.75 -4.18
N LEU A 113 -8.00 -1.31 -4.47
CA LEU A 113 -6.93 -1.04 -3.52
C LEU A 113 -6.82 0.47 -3.40
N THR A 114 -7.12 1.04 -2.23
CA THR A 114 -7.14 2.48 -2.03
C THR A 114 -6.16 2.86 -0.93
N GLY A 115 -5.50 4.02 -1.09
CA GLY A 115 -4.62 4.61 -0.09
C GLY A 115 -4.36 6.09 -0.38
N ARG A 116 -3.64 6.77 0.50
CA ARG A 116 -3.17 8.14 0.26
C ARG A 116 -1.75 8.11 -0.26
N LEU A 117 -1.54 8.57 -1.49
CA LEU A 117 -0.24 8.54 -2.14
C LEU A 117 0.66 9.67 -1.64
N TYR A 118 1.87 9.31 -1.23
CA TYR A 118 2.97 10.22 -0.94
C TYR A 118 4.13 9.93 -1.88
N SER A 119 4.72 11.00 -2.41
CA SER A 119 5.95 10.96 -3.21
C SER A 119 6.95 11.93 -2.60
N ASN A 120 8.13 11.46 -2.18
CA ASN A 120 9.11 12.25 -1.43
C ASN A 120 8.51 12.94 -0.18
N ASN A 121 7.63 12.25 0.56
CA ASN A 121 6.88 12.80 1.70
C ASN A 121 5.93 13.96 1.35
N ILE A 122 5.65 14.19 0.07
CA ILE A 122 4.66 15.15 -0.39
C ILE A 122 3.39 14.38 -0.73
N ASP A 123 2.32 14.75 -0.05
CA ASP A 123 0.97 14.25 -0.28
C ASP A 123 0.48 14.56 -1.71
N GLN A 124 0.19 13.51 -2.48
CA GLN A 124 -0.35 13.57 -3.83
C GLN A 124 -1.88 13.40 -3.86
N GLY A 125 -2.50 13.05 -2.73
CA GLY A 125 -3.93 12.78 -2.61
C GLY A 125 -4.28 11.30 -2.55
N THR A 126 -5.59 11.01 -2.53
CA THR A 126 -6.12 9.64 -2.51
C THR A 126 -6.04 9.04 -3.89
N VAL A 127 -5.52 7.82 -3.97
CA VAL A 127 -5.44 7.00 -5.19
C VAL A 127 -6.19 5.70 -4.98
N THR A 128 -6.82 5.22 -6.05
CA THR A 128 -7.48 3.91 -6.08
C THR A 128 -6.97 3.15 -7.29
N LEU A 129 -6.45 1.95 -7.05
CA LEU A 129 -6.06 1.00 -8.09
C LEU A 129 -7.14 -0.07 -8.22
N GLU A 130 -7.55 -0.39 -9.44
CA GLU A 130 -8.49 -1.46 -9.74
C GLU A 130 -7.75 -2.75 -10.12
N MET A 131 -8.17 -3.88 -9.56
CA MET A 131 -7.64 -5.18 -9.91
C MET A 131 -7.98 -5.51 -11.38
N SER A 132 -6.95 -5.77 -12.18
CA SER A 132 -7.09 -6.25 -13.56
C SER A 132 -7.78 -7.63 -13.57
N ASN A 133 -8.62 -7.87 -14.58
CA ASN A 133 -9.41 -9.11 -14.71
C ASN A 133 -8.62 -10.29 -15.27
#